data_AF-A0AAU9NWN4-F1
#
_entry.id   AF-A0AAU9NWN4-F1
#
_cell.length_a   1.000
_cell.length_b   1.000
_cell.length_c   1.000
_cell.angle_alpha   90.00
_cell.angle_beta   90.00
_cell.angle_gamma   90.00
#
_symmetry.space_group_name_H-M   'P 1'
#
loop_
_entity.id
_entity.type
_entity.pdbx_description
1 polymer ?
#
loop_
_entity_poly.entity_id
_entity_poly.type
_entity_poly.pdbx_seq_one_letter_code
_entity_poly.pdbx_strand_id
1 'polypeptide(L)'
;MFVKEIDSSIEEVEREYKLLNLLEFNSSRKRMSVIVRDEVGQIFLFCKGADKLGDGGRTYQHATTTHLANYAEDGLRTMAFAYRKIKDLEYEEWSSTFAKAKATIGPEREEVLENVSEIIEKDLMLLGVVAVDDKLQDWVAECIDKLAQFQLVLGCFQAMTDDILNQIKASYQVTVNEKTKDDPFALVVDGKALEIALGNDIRDHFLQLAVNCSSVICCRVSPKQKAFSFFDLESHRIFR
;
A
#
# COMPACT_ATOMS: atom_id res chain seq x y z
N MET A 1 -7.26 -25.42 -14.59
CA MET A 1 -8.16 -24.28 -14.27
C MET A 1 -8.65 -23.75 -15.59
N PHE A 2 -9.96 -23.70 -15.79
CA PHE A 2 -10.55 -23.14 -17.00
C PHE A 2 -10.77 -21.64 -16.80
N VAL A 3 -10.33 -20.84 -17.77
CA VAL A 3 -10.51 -19.39 -17.79
C VAL A 3 -11.25 -19.03 -19.06
N LYS A 4 -12.32 -18.26 -18.91
CA LYS A 4 -13.04 -17.65 -20.01
C LYS A 4 -12.32 -16.35 -20.38
N GLU A 5 -11.89 -16.24 -21.62
CA GLU A 5 -11.27 -15.04 -22.16
C GLU A 5 -11.92 -14.64 -23.49
N ILE A 6 -11.74 -13.39 -23.87
CA ILE A 6 -12.16 -12.88 -25.18
C ILE A 6 -10.94 -13.00 -26.11
N ASP A 7 -11.09 -13.78 -27.17
CA ASP A 7 -10.00 -13.98 -28.12
C ASP A 7 -9.85 -12.81 -29.12
N SER A 8 -8.93 -12.93 -30.08
CA SER A 8 -8.73 -11.90 -31.10
C SER A 8 -9.94 -11.66 -32.01
N SER A 9 -10.88 -12.60 -32.07
CA SER A 9 -12.13 -12.49 -32.82
C SER A 9 -13.29 -11.91 -32.00
N ILE A 10 -13.04 -11.51 -30.75
CA ILE A 10 -14.04 -10.99 -29.81
C ILE A 10 -15.03 -12.08 -29.38
N GLU A 11 -14.70 -13.35 -29.57
CA GLU A 11 -15.50 -14.47 -29.09
C GLU A 11 -15.02 -14.92 -27.70
N GLU A 12 -15.98 -15.31 -26.87
CA GLU A 12 -15.68 -15.90 -25.57
C GLU A 12 -15.19 -17.33 -25.79
N VAL A 13 -13.93 -17.57 -25.45
CA VAL A 13 -13.31 -18.89 -25.52
C VAL A 13 -12.93 -19.35 -24.12
N GLU A 14 -13.09 -20.64 -23.87
CA GLU A 14 -12.65 -21.26 -22.63
C GLU A 14 -11.29 -21.92 -22.87
N ARG A 15 -10.28 -21.50 -22.10
CA ARG A 15 -8.93 -22.05 -22.16
C ARG A 15 -8.55 -22.75 -20.87
N GLU A 16 -7.82 -23.85 -21.00
CA GLU A 16 -7.26 -24.53 -19.85
C GLU A 16 -5.85 -24.03 -19.51
N TYR A 17 -5.68 -23.64 -18.24
CA TYR A 17 -4.38 -23.32 -17.66
C TYR A 17 -4.08 -24.23 -16.48
N LYS A 18 -2.85 -24.76 -16.45
CA LYS A 18 -2.30 -25.48 -15.30
C LYS A 18 -1.46 -24.52 -14.46
N LEU A 19 -1.87 -24.27 -13.21
CA LEU A 19 -1.05 -23.53 -12.25
C LEU A 19 0.18 -24.36 -11.90
N LEU A 20 1.37 -23.79 -12.13
CA LEU A 20 2.65 -24.40 -11.81
C LEU A 20 3.16 -23.90 -10.45
N ASN A 21 3.24 -22.59 -10.25
CA ASN A 21 3.65 -21.96 -9.00
C ASN A 21 2.84 -20.70 -8.70
N LEU A 22 2.61 -20.47 -7.42
CA LEU A 22 2.12 -19.21 -6.87
C LEU A 22 3.26 -18.55 -6.06
N LEU A 23 3.62 -17.33 -6.44
CA LEU A 23 4.53 -16.46 -5.70
C LEU A 23 3.67 -15.47 -4.92
N GLU A 24 3.48 -15.78 -3.64
CA GLU A 24 2.56 -15.04 -2.78
C GLU A 24 2.98 -13.58 -2.59
N PHE A 25 1.98 -12.75 -2.29
CA PHE A 25 2.21 -11.37 -1.92
C PHE A 25 3.03 -11.32 -0.63
N ASN A 26 4.02 -10.44 -0.62
CA ASN A 26 4.81 -10.09 0.55
C ASN A 26 4.90 -8.57 0.67
N SER A 27 4.80 -8.03 1.87
CA SER A 27 4.93 -6.59 2.14
C SER A 27 6.28 -5.99 1.70
N SER A 28 7.36 -6.78 1.70
CA SER A 28 8.67 -6.39 1.21
C SER A 28 8.67 -6.22 -0.32
N ARG A 29 8.12 -7.21 -1.03
CA ARG A 29 8.11 -7.28 -2.50
C ARG A 29 7.00 -6.45 -3.15
N LYS A 30 5.88 -6.27 -2.44
CA LYS A 30 4.68 -5.53 -2.86
C LYS A 30 4.02 -6.02 -4.16
N ARG A 31 4.27 -7.27 -4.54
CA ARG A 31 3.77 -7.89 -5.78
C ARG A 31 3.43 -9.36 -5.56
N MET A 32 2.58 -9.89 -6.42
CA MET A 32 2.17 -11.29 -6.46
C MET A 32 2.30 -11.80 -7.90
N SER A 33 2.77 -13.03 -8.07
CA SER A 33 2.90 -13.62 -9.40
C SER A 33 2.37 -15.04 -9.45
N VAL A 34 1.86 -15.44 -10.60
CA VAL A 34 1.46 -16.81 -10.91
C VAL A 34 2.24 -17.29 -12.12
N ILE A 35 2.71 -18.53 -12.07
CA ILE A 35 3.31 -19.22 -13.20
C ILE A 35 2.34 -20.31 -13.64
N VAL A 36 1.95 -20.26 -14.90
CA VAL A 36 0.97 -21.17 -15.49
C VAL A 36 1.51 -21.79 -16.77
N ARG A 37 1.00 -22.97 -17.11
CA ARG A 37 1.18 -23.61 -18.41
C ARG A 37 -0.15 -23.62 -19.15
N ASP A 38 -0.17 -23.17 -20.39
CA ASP A 38 -1.36 -23.22 -21.24
C ASP A 38 -1.59 -24.61 -21.86
N GLU A 39 -2.67 -24.76 -22.62
CA GLU A 39 -3.06 -25.97 -23.34
C GLU A 39 -2.06 -26.43 -24.41
N VAL A 40 -1.22 -25.52 -24.92
CA VAL A 40 -0.20 -25.77 -25.95
C VAL A 40 1.16 -26.12 -25.31
N GLY A 41 1.27 -26.01 -23.98
CA GLY A 41 2.48 -26.29 -23.21
C GLY A 41 3.38 -25.08 -22.96
N GLN A 42 3.01 -23.88 -23.40
CA GLN A 42 3.77 -22.66 -23.15
C GLN A 42 3.66 -22.24 -21.68
N ILE A 43 4.76 -21.78 -21.11
CA ILE A 43 4.81 -21.30 -19.72
C ILE A 43 4.76 -19.78 -19.70
N PHE A 44 3.85 -19.26 -18.88
CA PHE A 44 3.66 -17.83 -18.66
C PHE A 44 3.83 -17.52 -17.17
N LEU A 45 4.52 -16.42 -16.90
CA LEU A 45 4.48 -15.76 -15.60
C LEU A 45 3.65 -14.49 -15.75
N PHE A 46 2.63 -14.35 -14.90
CA PHE A 46 1.84 -13.13 -14.75
C PHE A 46 2.14 -12.50 -13.40
N CYS A 47 2.46 -11.21 -13.39
CA CYS A 47 2.80 -10.43 -12.20
C CYS A 47 1.81 -9.29 -12.02
N LYS A 48 1.26 -9.18 -10.81
CA LYS A 48 0.43 -8.09 -10.33
C LYS A 48 1.22 -7.26 -9.32
N GLY A 49 1.28 -5.96 -9.54
CA GLY A 49 2.15 -5.05 -8.80
C GLY A 49 3.56 -4.92 -9.40
N ALA A 50 3.67 -5.08 -10.72
CA ALA A 50 4.96 -5.00 -11.42
C ALA A 50 5.48 -3.56 -11.48
N ASP A 51 6.66 -3.32 -10.91
CA ASP A 51 7.38 -2.05 -10.92
C ASP A 51 8.59 -2.08 -11.90
N LYS A 52 9.19 -3.25 -12.11
CA LYS A 52 10.36 -3.46 -12.98
C LYS A 52 9.96 -4.11 -14.31
N LEU A 53 10.24 -3.43 -15.43
CA LEU A 53 9.93 -3.88 -16.79
C LEU A 53 11.20 -4.12 -17.60
N GLY A 54 11.19 -5.15 -18.46
CA GLY A 54 12.24 -5.42 -19.44
C GLY A 54 12.26 -4.39 -20.56
N ASP A 55 13.34 -4.35 -21.35
CA ASP A 55 13.52 -3.35 -22.42
C ASP A 55 12.36 -3.32 -23.43
N GLY A 56 11.85 -4.49 -23.83
CA GLY A 56 10.67 -4.62 -24.71
C GLY A 56 9.33 -4.25 -24.05
N GLY A 57 9.28 -4.14 -22.73
CA GLY A 57 8.11 -3.71 -21.96
C GLY A 57 8.02 -2.20 -21.77
N ARG A 58 9.02 -1.42 -22.22
CA ARG A 58 9.12 0.02 -21.91
C ARG A 58 8.38 0.94 -22.88
N THR A 59 7.92 0.46 -24.02
CA THR A 59 7.27 1.28 -25.06
C THR A 59 6.15 2.17 -24.50
N TYR A 60 5.34 1.61 -23.60
CA TYR A 60 4.24 2.33 -22.95
C TYR A 60 4.52 2.73 -21.50
N GLN A 61 5.73 2.45 -20.99
CA GLN A 61 6.05 2.65 -19.58
C GLN A 61 5.84 4.11 -19.16
N HIS A 62 6.30 5.08 -19.96
CA HIS A 62 6.13 6.50 -19.62
C HIS A 62 4.65 6.89 -19.49
N ALA A 63 3.85 6.61 -20.52
CA ALA A 63 2.40 6.90 -20.51
C ALA A 63 1.69 6.17 -19.35
N THR A 64 2.06 4.93 -19.08
CA THR A 64 1.49 4.15 -17.97
C THR A 64 1.89 4.72 -16.61
N THR A 65 3.13 5.15 -16.41
CA THR A 65 3.57 5.81 -15.17
C THR A 65 2.79 7.11 -14.95
N THR A 66 2.54 7.89 -16.00
CA THR A 66 1.68 9.09 -15.92
C THR A 66 0.25 8.72 -15.51
N HIS A 67 -0.37 7.72 -16.13
CA HIS A 67 -1.72 7.29 -15.74
C HIS A 67 -1.78 6.80 -14.29
N LEU A 68 -0.78 6.02 -13.84
CA LEU A 68 -0.69 5.58 -12.45
C LEU A 68 -0.61 6.74 -11.47
N ALA A 69 0.15 7.79 -11.81
CA ALA A 69 0.24 9.00 -10.99
C ALA A 69 -1.10 9.73 -10.94
N ASN A 70 -1.73 9.99 -12.09
CA ASN A 70 -3.02 10.67 -12.16
C ASN A 70 -4.11 9.92 -11.39
N TYR A 71 -4.22 8.61 -11.56
CA TYR A 71 -5.19 7.80 -10.82
C TYR A 71 -4.92 7.79 -9.31
N ALA A 72 -3.66 7.83 -8.91
CA ALA A 72 -3.30 7.92 -7.49
C ALA A 72 -3.63 9.31 -6.91
N GLU A 73 -3.48 10.38 -7.69
CA GLU A 73 -3.94 11.74 -7.32
C GLU A 73 -5.46 11.80 -7.14
N ASP A 74 -6.21 11.07 -7.98
CA ASP A 74 -7.66 10.90 -7.86
C ASP A 74 -8.07 9.97 -6.69
N GLY A 75 -7.11 9.45 -5.92
CA GLY A 75 -7.36 8.58 -4.77
C GLY A 75 -7.70 7.13 -5.12
N LEU A 76 -7.57 6.73 -6.38
CA LEU A 76 -7.85 5.37 -6.83
C LEU A 76 -6.72 4.41 -6.41
N ARG A 77 -7.09 3.18 -6.06
CA ARG A 77 -6.08 2.12 -5.87
C ARG A 77 -5.59 1.66 -7.23
N THR A 78 -4.34 1.98 -7.55
CA THR A 78 -3.73 1.61 -8.82
C THR A 78 -2.88 0.35 -8.73
N MET A 79 -2.78 -0.37 -9.85
CA MET A 79 -2.01 -1.61 -9.91
C MET A 79 -1.58 -1.93 -11.35
N ALA A 80 -0.29 -2.19 -11.54
CA ALA A 80 0.25 -2.60 -12.83
C ALA A 80 0.27 -4.13 -12.98
N PHE A 81 -0.04 -4.59 -14.18
CA PHE A 81 0.01 -5.98 -14.60
C PHE A 81 1.04 -6.14 -15.70
N ALA A 82 1.87 -7.16 -15.56
CA ALA A 82 2.88 -7.51 -16.54
C ALA A 82 2.99 -9.02 -16.67
N TYR A 83 3.54 -9.48 -17.79
CA TYR A 83 3.72 -10.90 -18.05
C TYR A 83 5.06 -11.18 -18.71
N ARG A 84 5.46 -12.45 -18.69
CA ARG A 84 6.62 -12.95 -19.42
C ARG A 84 6.38 -14.38 -19.85
N LYS A 85 6.79 -14.70 -21.08
CA LYS A 85 6.90 -16.09 -21.55
C LYS A 85 8.22 -16.68 -21.03
N ILE A 86 8.17 -17.86 -20.45
CA ILE A 86 9.32 -18.55 -19.85
C ILE A 86 9.59 -19.81 -20.65
N LYS A 87 10.87 -20.09 -20.92
CA LYS A 87 11.28 -21.33 -21.58
C LYS A 87 11.21 -22.50 -20.59
N ASP A 88 10.85 -23.69 -21.04
CA ASP A 88 10.74 -24.87 -20.16
C ASP A 88 12.02 -25.12 -19.37
N LEU A 89 13.20 -25.05 -20.00
CA LEU A 89 14.49 -25.23 -19.32
C LEU A 89 14.71 -24.22 -18.19
N GLU A 90 14.41 -22.94 -18.45
CA GLU A 90 14.55 -21.87 -17.44
C GLU A 90 13.60 -22.11 -16.27
N TYR A 91 12.36 -22.52 -16.56
CA TYR A 91 11.39 -22.84 -15.52
C TYR A 91 11.81 -24.06 -14.70
N GLU A 92 12.32 -25.12 -15.31
CA GLU A 92 12.76 -26.34 -14.62
C GLU A 92 13.92 -26.05 -13.65
N GLU A 93 14.93 -25.30 -14.11
CA GLU A 93 16.06 -24.86 -13.29
C GLU A 93 15.61 -23.99 -12.11
N TRP A 94 14.75 -23.01 -12.39
CA TRP A 94 14.21 -22.14 -11.36
C TRP A 94 13.32 -22.90 -10.37
N SER A 95 12.45 -23.80 -10.85
CA SER A 95 11.52 -24.57 -10.02
C SER A 95 12.27 -25.48 -9.03
N SER A 96 13.39 -26.07 -9.46
CA SER A 96 14.29 -26.82 -8.58
C SER A 96 14.85 -25.95 -7.45
N THR A 97 15.28 -24.73 -7.79
CA THR A 97 15.79 -23.76 -6.82
C THR A 97 14.69 -23.26 -5.87
N PHE A 98 13.50 -22.98 -6.39
CA PHE A 98 12.34 -22.55 -5.61
C PHE A 98 11.85 -23.64 -4.65
N ALA A 99 11.86 -24.91 -5.08
CA ALA A 99 11.50 -26.04 -4.21
C ALA A 99 12.45 -26.14 -3.00
N LYS A 100 13.76 -25.92 -3.21
CA LYS A 100 14.75 -25.87 -2.12
C LYS A 100 14.47 -24.70 -1.16
N ALA A 101 14.23 -23.50 -1.69
CA ALA A 101 13.86 -22.32 -0.90
C ALA A 101 12.60 -22.55 -0.06
N LYS A 102 11.59 -23.21 -0.62
CA LYS A 102 10.33 -23.52 0.08
C LYS A 102 10.49 -24.58 1.17
N ALA A 103 11.49 -25.45 1.03
CA ALA A 103 11.84 -26.47 2.03
C ALA A 103 12.71 -25.91 3.18
N THR A 104 13.27 -24.70 3.04
CA THR A 104 14.01 -24.03 4.12
C THR A 104 13.13 -23.80 5.35
N ILE A 105 13.69 -24.07 6.52
CA ILE A 105 13.06 -23.90 7.84
C ILE A 105 13.94 -22.94 8.62
N GLY A 106 13.38 -21.82 9.04
CA GLY A 106 14.10 -20.79 9.78
C GLY A 106 13.60 -19.40 9.45
N PRO A 107 14.08 -18.38 10.19
CA PRO A 107 13.73 -16.97 9.95
C PRO A 107 14.16 -16.47 8.56
N GLU A 108 15.19 -17.07 7.96
CA GLU A 108 15.72 -16.72 6.63
C GLU A 108 14.85 -17.18 5.46
N ARG A 109 13.86 -18.06 5.71
CA ARG A 109 13.00 -18.64 4.67
C ARG A 109 12.34 -17.57 3.80
N GLU A 110 11.85 -16.50 4.41
CA GLU A 110 11.14 -15.43 3.73
C GLU A 110 12.06 -14.67 2.77
N GLU A 111 13.27 -14.32 3.22
CA GLU A 111 14.29 -13.67 2.43
C GLU A 111 14.77 -14.55 1.26
N VAL A 112 14.97 -15.85 1.50
CA VAL A 112 15.37 -16.80 0.44
C VAL A 112 14.26 -16.94 -0.62
N LEU A 113 12.99 -17.05 -0.20
CA LEU A 113 11.86 -17.11 -1.13
C LEU A 113 11.72 -15.81 -1.94
N GLU A 114 11.97 -14.66 -1.31
CA GLU A 114 11.99 -13.36 -1.97
C GLU A 114 13.07 -13.33 -3.05
N ASN A 115 14.32 -13.63 -2.71
CA ASN A 115 15.44 -13.63 -3.65
C ASN A 115 15.22 -14.55 -4.85
N VAL A 116 14.71 -15.77 -4.61
CA VAL A 116 14.41 -16.71 -5.70
C VAL A 116 13.24 -16.24 -6.57
N SER A 117 12.25 -15.57 -5.98
CA SER A 117 11.16 -14.98 -6.74
C SER A 117 11.64 -13.81 -7.62
N GLU A 118 12.54 -12.97 -7.12
CA GLU A 118 13.13 -11.87 -7.91
C GLU A 118 13.91 -12.35 -9.13
N ILE A 119 14.50 -13.56 -9.07
CA ILE A 119 15.26 -14.12 -10.19
C ILE A 119 14.37 -14.34 -11.42
N ILE A 120 13.15 -14.86 -11.23
CA ILE A 120 12.23 -15.18 -12.34
C ILE A 120 11.33 -13.99 -12.73
N GLU A 121 11.17 -13.00 -11.86
CA GLU A 121 10.37 -11.79 -12.10
C GLU A 121 11.18 -10.68 -12.79
N LYS A 122 11.98 -11.04 -13.80
CA LYS A 122 12.79 -10.12 -14.59
C LYS A 122 12.26 -10.04 -16.01
N ASP A 123 12.55 -8.93 -16.69
CA ASP A 123 12.20 -8.75 -18.11
C ASP A 123 10.71 -8.89 -18.41
N LEU A 124 9.87 -8.41 -17.49
CA LEU A 124 8.43 -8.40 -17.64
C LEU A 124 7.99 -7.42 -18.74
N MET A 125 7.00 -7.84 -19.52
CA MET A 125 6.30 -7.02 -20.50
C MET A 125 5.02 -6.47 -19.89
N LEU A 126 4.87 -5.15 -19.92
CA LEU A 126 3.69 -4.47 -19.39
C LEU A 126 2.44 -4.85 -20.20
N LEU A 127 1.40 -5.33 -19.50
CA LEU A 127 0.07 -5.53 -20.08
C LEU A 127 -0.77 -4.27 -19.95
N GLY A 128 -0.72 -3.63 -18.78
CA GLY A 128 -1.52 -2.44 -18.50
C GLY A 128 -1.64 -2.17 -17.01
N VAL A 129 -2.53 -1.24 -16.67
CA VAL A 129 -2.82 -0.85 -15.30
C VAL A 129 -4.31 -0.87 -15.05
N VAL A 130 -4.68 -1.16 -13.81
CA VAL A 130 -6.04 -1.06 -13.32
C VAL A 130 -6.06 0.01 -12.24
N ALA A 131 -7.11 0.83 -12.25
CA ALA A 131 -7.45 1.74 -11.17
C ALA A 131 -8.79 1.29 -10.58
N VAL A 132 -8.80 1.00 -9.30
CA VAL A 132 -9.98 0.55 -8.57
C VAL A 132 -10.43 1.68 -7.65
N ASP A 133 -11.68 2.08 -7.82
CA ASP A 133 -12.36 2.99 -6.91
C ASP A 133 -12.89 2.20 -5.72
N ASP A 134 -12.26 2.38 -4.55
CA ASP A 134 -12.81 1.89 -3.29
C ASP A 134 -13.87 2.89 -2.82
N LYS A 135 -15.12 2.65 -3.23
CA LYS A 135 -16.24 3.50 -2.85
C LYS A 135 -16.26 3.72 -1.33
N LEU A 136 -16.19 4.99 -0.95
CA LEU A 136 -16.40 5.41 0.42
C LEU A 136 -17.84 5.08 0.84
N GLN A 137 -18.03 4.86 2.14
CA GLN A 137 -19.39 4.79 2.67
C GLN A 137 -20.12 6.10 2.40
N ASP A 138 -21.44 6.00 2.21
CA ASP A 138 -22.30 7.18 2.18
C ASP A 138 -21.98 8.03 3.42
N TRP A 139 -21.94 9.37 3.27
CA TRP A 139 -21.60 10.35 4.32
C TRP A 139 -20.11 10.58 4.64
N VAL A 140 -19.18 9.76 4.15
CA VAL A 140 -17.75 9.99 4.44
C VAL A 140 -17.27 11.32 3.84
N ALA A 141 -17.66 11.63 2.61
CA ALA A 141 -17.31 12.91 1.96
C ALA A 141 -17.87 14.12 2.73
N GLU A 142 -19.14 14.08 3.12
CA GLU A 142 -19.76 15.15 3.92
C GLU A 142 -19.10 15.29 5.30
N CYS A 143 -18.71 14.18 5.91
CA CYS A 143 -17.96 14.17 7.17
C CYS A 143 -16.59 14.82 6.99
N ILE A 144 -15.86 14.46 5.93
CA ILE A 144 -14.56 15.06 5.60
C ILE A 144 -14.71 16.55 5.30
N ASP A 145 -15.75 16.98 4.57
CA ASP A 145 -15.99 18.39 4.29
C ASP A 145 -16.29 19.19 5.58
N LYS A 146 -17.08 18.63 6.49
CA LYS A 146 -17.29 19.22 7.83
C LYS A 146 -16.01 19.25 8.65
N LEU A 147 -15.15 18.24 8.51
CA LEU A 147 -13.84 18.19 9.17
C LEU A 147 -12.83 19.16 8.53
N ALA A 148 -12.92 19.42 7.23
CA ALA A 148 -12.04 20.36 6.50
C ALA A 148 -12.42 21.82 6.71
N GLN A 149 -13.66 22.09 7.15
CA GLN A 149 -14.08 23.41 7.66
C GLN A 149 -13.38 23.77 8.97
N PHE A 150 -12.67 22.83 9.59
CA PHE A 150 -11.89 23.04 10.80
C PHE A 150 -10.45 23.48 10.47
N GLN A 151 -9.95 24.50 11.16
CA GLN A 151 -8.85 25.36 10.71
C GLN A 151 -7.44 24.75 10.84
N LEU A 152 -7.32 23.52 11.34
CA LEU A 152 -6.05 22.83 11.50
C LEU A 152 -6.18 21.40 10.99
N VAL A 153 -5.35 21.01 10.02
CA VAL A 153 -5.11 19.63 9.60
C VAL A 153 -3.60 19.42 9.64
N LEU A 154 -3.09 18.73 10.66
CA LEU A 154 -1.68 18.34 10.72
C LEU A 154 -1.43 17.16 9.76
N GLY A 155 -1.13 17.44 8.50
CA GLY A 155 -0.79 16.42 7.51
C GLY A 155 0.67 15.96 7.65
N CYS A 156 0.96 14.99 8.53
CA CYS A 156 2.29 14.38 8.61
C CYS A 156 2.44 13.25 7.58
N PHE A 157 2.64 13.59 6.30
CA PHE A 157 2.85 12.56 5.27
C PHE A 157 4.33 12.20 5.02
N GLN A 158 5.31 12.98 5.53
CA GLN A 158 6.73 12.68 5.26
C GLN A 158 7.78 13.43 6.13
N ALA A 159 7.41 13.93 7.31
CA ALA A 159 8.26 14.81 8.11
C ALA A 159 9.36 14.07 8.91
N MET A 160 10.59 14.63 8.94
CA MET A 160 11.65 14.21 9.88
C MET A 160 11.18 14.47 11.33
N THR A 161 11.75 13.76 12.32
CA THR A 161 11.37 13.87 13.74
C THR A 161 11.29 15.32 14.25
N ASP A 162 12.21 16.19 13.81
CA ASP A 162 12.27 17.60 14.19
C ASP A 162 11.15 18.46 13.58
N ASP A 163 10.69 18.12 12.38
CA ASP A 163 9.59 18.83 11.71
C ASP A 163 8.26 18.54 12.42
N ILE A 164 8.05 17.29 12.85
CA ILE A 164 6.88 16.88 13.63
C ILE A 164 6.88 17.62 14.98
N LEU A 165 8.04 17.68 15.64
CA LEU A 165 8.21 18.39 16.91
C LEU A 165 7.88 19.88 16.79
N ASN A 166 8.39 20.53 15.75
CA ASN A 166 8.16 21.96 15.53
C ASN A 166 6.69 22.24 15.16
N GLN A 167 6.05 21.38 14.37
CA GLN A 167 4.64 21.51 14.04
C GLN A 167 3.72 21.32 15.25
N ILE A 168 3.99 20.31 16.11
CA ILE A 168 3.21 20.10 17.34
C ILE A 168 3.38 21.30 18.27
N LYS A 169 4.62 21.79 18.46
CA LYS A 169 4.89 22.96 19.31
C LYS A 169 4.25 24.25 18.76
N ALA A 170 4.35 24.49 17.46
CA ALA A 170 3.73 25.65 16.81
C ALA A 170 2.20 25.59 16.94
N SER A 171 1.59 24.43 16.69
CA SER A 171 0.15 24.22 16.79
C SER A 171 -0.35 24.36 18.23
N TYR A 172 0.43 23.84 19.19
CA TYR A 172 0.15 24.02 20.62
C TYR A 172 0.23 25.50 21.02
N GLN A 173 1.26 26.22 20.57
CA GLN A 173 1.42 27.64 20.90
C GLN A 173 0.29 28.51 20.32
N VAL A 174 -0.20 28.18 19.12
CA VAL A 174 -1.39 28.80 18.52
C VAL A 174 -2.63 28.51 19.37
N THR A 175 -2.84 27.24 19.76
CA THR A 175 -3.98 26.82 20.60
C THR A 175 -3.99 27.51 21.97
N VAL A 176 -2.81 27.72 22.58
CA VAL A 176 -2.67 28.34 23.91
C VAL A 176 -2.81 29.87 23.86
N ASN A 177 -2.31 30.51 22.80
CA ASN A 177 -2.33 31.97 22.69
C ASN A 177 -3.65 32.53 22.13
N GLU A 178 -4.34 31.78 21.26
CA GLU A 178 -5.63 32.20 20.68
C GLU A 178 -6.81 31.61 21.46
N LYS A 179 -7.03 32.08 22.70
CA LYS A 179 -8.28 31.82 23.47
C LYS A 179 -9.55 32.43 22.84
N THR A 180 -9.54 32.78 21.55
CA THR A 180 -10.51 33.76 20.99
C THR A 180 -11.42 33.26 19.88
N LYS A 181 -11.42 31.99 19.48
CA LYS A 181 -12.55 31.44 18.72
C LYS A 181 -12.86 30.00 19.12
N ASP A 182 -14.14 29.77 19.37
CA ASP A 182 -14.81 28.47 19.52
C ASP A 182 -14.78 27.65 18.20
N ASP A 183 -13.74 27.81 17.39
CA ASP A 183 -13.62 27.17 16.08
C ASP A 183 -13.08 25.75 16.31
N PRO A 184 -13.91 24.70 16.19
CA PRO A 184 -13.48 23.31 16.25
C PRO A 184 -12.28 23.02 15.31
N PHE A 185 -11.34 22.21 15.78
CA PHE A 185 -10.15 21.77 15.04
C PHE A 185 -9.99 20.24 15.04
N ALA A 186 -9.39 19.67 13.99
CA ALA A 186 -9.23 18.23 13.83
C ALA A 186 -7.75 17.83 13.67
N LEU A 187 -7.28 16.81 14.39
CA LEU A 187 -5.91 16.30 14.28
C LEU A 187 -5.90 15.09 13.35
N VAL A 188 -5.04 15.08 12.34
CA VAL A 188 -4.74 13.87 11.55
C VAL A 188 -3.32 13.43 11.88
N VAL A 189 -3.06 12.15 12.10
CA VAL A 189 -1.72 11.65 12.43
C VAL A 189 -1.52 10.29 11.80
N ASP A 190 -0.39 10.06 11.13
CA ASP A 190 -0.07 8.75 10.58
C ASP A 190 0.59 7.83 11.62
N GLY A 191 0.67 6.52 11.35
CA GLY A 191 1.19 5.55 12.30
C GLY A 191 2.64 5.80 12.72
N LYS A 192 3.49 6.35 11.84
CA LYS A 192 4.89 6.66 12.16
C LYS A 192 5.00 7.90 13.05
N ALA A 193 4.28 8.96 12.73
CA ALA A 193 4.23 10.17 13.54
C ALA A 193 3.62 9.89 14.92
N LEU A 194 2.62 9.00 14.98
CA LEU A 194 2.00 8.60 16.25
C LEU A 194 2.98 7.86 17.17
N GLU A 195 3.83 7.01 16.62
CA GLU A 195 4.87 6.30 17.39
C GLU A 195 5.88 7.28 17.99
N ILE A 196 6.31 8.28 17.20
CA ILE A 196 7.23 9.33 17.66
C ILE A 196 6.55 10.22 18.71
N ALA A 197 5.30 10.62 18.46
CA ALA A 197 4.55 11.50 19.35
C ALA A 197 4.29 10.87 20.71
N LEU A 198 4.04 9.56 20.76
CA LEU A 198 3.80 8.84 22.01
C LEU A 198 5.08 8.34 22.71
N GLY A 199 6.23 8.32 22.02
CA GLY A 199 7.50 7.79 22.54
C GLY A 199 8.46 8.80 23.18
N ASN A 200 8.23 10.11 22.99
CA ASN A 200 9.16 11.19 23.35
C ASN A 200 8.63 12.15 24.43
N ASP A 201 9.45 13.09 24.90
CA ASP A 201 9.12 14.19 25.85
C ASP A 201 7.95 15.11 25.39
N ILE A 202 7.44 14.90 24.17
CA ILE A 202 6.31 15.63 23.59
C ILE A 202 4.98 14.91 23.72
N ARG A 203 4.93 13.72 24.32
CA ARG A 203 3.69 12.97 24.55
C ARG A 203 2.63 13.82 25.22
N ASP A 204 2.99 14.55 26.28
CA ASP A 204 2.04 15.40 27.01
C ASP A 204 1.52 16.56 26.15
N HIS A 205 2.38 17.16 25.32
CA HIS A 205 1.98 18.22 24.39
C HIS A 205 1.07 17.70 23.28
N PHE A 206 1.37 16.51 22.75
CA PHE A 206 0.53 15.83 21.75
C PHE A 206 -0.84 15.46 22.32
N LEU A 207 -0.88 14.90 23.54
CA LEU A 207 -2.13 14.56 24.21
C LEU A 207 -2.96 15.81 24.51
N GLN A 208 -2.35 16.89 25.00
CA GLN A 208 -3.06 18.15 25.22
C GLN A 208 -3.61 18.75 23.92
N LEU A 209 -2.85 18.68 22.83
CA LEU A 209 -3.34 19.08 21.50
C LEU A 209 -4.54 18.22 21.10
N ALA A 210 -4.43 16.89 21.21
CA ALA A 210 -5.48 15.95 20.86
C ALA A 210 -6.76 16.09 21.71
N VAL A 211 -6.64 16.41 23.01
CA VAL A 211 -7.79 16.69 23.90
C VAL A 211 -8.55 17.94 23.47
N ASN A 212 -7.83 18.95 23.00
CA ASN A 212 -8.46 20.20 22.58
C ASN A 212 -9.04 20.11 21.15
N CYS A 213 -8.64 19.09 20.36
CA CYS A 213 -9.25 18.81 19.06
C CYS A 213 -10.67 18.28 19.21
N SER A 214 -11.58 18.73 18.34
CA SER A 214 -12.92 18.18 18.19
C SER A 214 -12.94 16.81 17.49
N SER A 215 -11.88 16.46 16.77
CA SER A 215 -11.71 15.15 16.13
C SER A 215 -10.23 14.78 16.03
N VAL A 216 -9.90 13.49 16.14
CA VAL A 216 -8.56 12.94 15.94
C VAL A 216 -8.62 11.73 15.03
N ILE A 217 -7.91 11.75 13.91
CA ILE A 217 -7.87 10.69 12.90
C ILE A 217 -6.46 10.10 12.85
N CYS A 218 -6.33 8.85 13.27
CA CYS A 218 -5.08 8.10 13.18
C CYS A 218 -5.06 7.23 11.92
N CYS A 219 -4.22 7.57 10.94
CA CYS A 219 -4.10 6.88 9.66
C CYS A 219 -2.96 5.86 9.67
N ARG A 220 -3.10 4.73 8.95
CA ARG A 220 -2.04 3.72 8.76
C ARG A 220 -1.42 3.18 10.07
N VAL A 221 -2.22 3.08 11.13
CA VAL A 221 -1.82 2.54 12.45
C VAL A 221 -1.91 1.01 12.51
N SER A 222 -0.89 0.38 13.08
CA SER A 222 -0.87 -1.07 13.35
C SER A 222 -1.86 -1.45 14.47
N PRO A 223 -2.30 -2.73 14.56
CA PRO A 223 -3.14 -3.19 15.67
C PRO A 223 -2.54 -2.90 17.05
N LYS A 224 -1.21 -3.00 17.19
CA LYS A 224 -0.47 -2.68 18.41
C LYS A 224 -0.55 -1.19 18.76
N GLN A 225 -0.38 -0.31 17.76
CA GLN A 225 -0.50 1.13 17.94
C GLN A 225 -1.93 1.52 18.32
N LYS A 226 -2.96 0.94 17.70
CA LYS A 226 -4.36 1.20 18.06
C LYS A 226 -4.64 0.95 19.55
N ALA A 227 -4.21 -0.20 20.08
CA ALA A 227 -4.41 -0.53 21.49
C ALA A 227 -3.69 0.46 22.43
N PHE A 228 -2.47 0.87 22.05
CA PHE A 228 -1.66 1.79 22.84
C PHE A 228 -2.22 3.23 22.83
N SER A 229 -2.57 3.74 21.65
CA SER A 229 -3.17 5.06 21.50
C SER A 229 -4.54 5.15 22.15
N PHE A 230 -5.36 4.10 22.03
CA PHE A 230 -6.68 4.06 22.66
C PHE A 230 -6.56 4.15 24.19
N PHE A 231 -5.66 3.38 24.80
CA PHE A 231 -5.45 3.41 26.26
C PHE A 231 -5.02 4.79 26.78
N ASP A 232 -4.13 5.47 26.05
CA ASP A 232 -3.64 6.80 26.40
C ASP A 232 -4.70 7.91 26.23
N LEU A 233 -5.43 7.88 25.12
CA LEU A 233 -6.44 8.88 24.77
C LEU A 233 -7.75 8.68 25.58
N GLU A 234 -8.09 7.44 25.95
CA GLU A 234 -9.24 7.11 26.79
C GLU A 234 -9.00 7.51 28.25
N SER A 235 -7.77 7.37 28.75
CA SER A 235 -7.35 7.92 30.05
C SER A 235 -7.53 9.44 30.15
N HIS A 236 -7.50 10.13 29.01
CA HIS A 236 -7.72 11.58 28.89
C HIS A 236 -9.15 11.96 28.43
N ARG A 237 -10.09 11.00 28.37
CA ARG A 237 -11.52 11.18 28.02
C ARG A 237 -11.79 11.75 26.60
N ILE A 238 -10.95 11.40 25.62
CA ILE A 238 -11.08 11.92 24.24
C ILE A 238 -12.10 11.12 23.41
N PHE A 239 -12.24 9.81 23.64
CA PHE A 239 -13.28 9.01 23.02
C PHE A 239 -14.51 8.97 23.94
N ARG A 240 -15.56 9.71 23.57
CA ARG A 240 -16.92 9.56 24.11
C ARG A 240 -17.84 9.05 23.02
#